data_AF-A0A2G2ID05-F1
#
_entry.id   AF-A0A2G2ID05-F1
#
_cell.length_a   1.000
_cell.length_b   1.000
_cell.length_c   1.000
_cell.angle_alpha   90.00
_cell.angle_beta   90.00
_cell.angle_gamma   90.00
#
_symmetry.space_group_name_H-M   'P 1'
#
loop_
_entity.id
_entity.type
_entity.pdbx_description
1 polymer ?
#
loop_
_entity_poly.entity_id
_entity_poly.type
_entity_poly.pdbx_seq_one_letter_code
_entity_poly.pdbx_strand_id
1 'polypeptide(L)'
;MIPVTLKNYKIAESDLTNGNVVKLGAINKLVHFPVQPFDLSNQTVVRMNQDTIYSAAVIDVSKGATITLPEANGRYQLANVIQNDHYINDVFVGAGTYEIKSDTDSDFVQVNIRTAIDLTDPADAAKVVALQQAIKLEVKGNKVFKQPNYNMDQLVKLRLKLANEAIALGSQKNMQGSRGKVDEHLHLLGTAVGWGLLPDANARYLAYVPEDDTGSCYQTNYKVPPFNPPGFFSITMYDAEGWMFSEKAILNKNNITFNEDGSFDASFGECGENAKNNLPIIKGWNFVMRIYEPKLDQLEVYKLPTVVKVR
;
A
#
# COMPACT_ATOMS: atom_id res chain seq x y z
N MET A 1 -12.97 27.95 -9.93
CA MET A 1 -12.21 26.99 -9.12
C MET A 1 -13.07 26.60 -7.91
N ILE A 2 -13.29 25.32 -7.68
CA ILE A 2 -14.15 24.79 -6.62
C ILE A 2 -13.39 24.89 -5.29
N PRO A 3 -13.91 25.58 -4.26
CA PRO A 3 -13.27 25.64 -2.95
C PRO A 3 -13.13 24.23 -2.33
N VAL A 4 -12.03 24.01 -1.62
CA VAL A 4 -11.78 22.78 -0.87
C VAL A 4 -11.88 23.07 0.62
N THR A 5 -12.74 22.30 1.29
CA THR A 5 -13.07 22.37 2.71
C THR A 5 -12.99 20.95 3.28
N LEU A 6 -13.06 20.78 4.61
CA LEU A 6 -13.12 19.45 5.21
C LEU A 6 -14.28 18.59 4.67
N LYS A 7 -15.42 19.22 4.33
CA LYS A 7 -16.63 18.53 3.84
C LYS A 7 -16.40 17.80 2.51
N ASN A 8 -15.61 18.37 1.60
CA ASN A 8 -15.36 17.81 0.27
C ASN A 8 -13.92 17.36 0.04
N TYR A 9 -13.05 17.44 1.07
CA TYR A 9 -11.64 17.11 0.95
C TYR A 9 -11.42 15.69 0.38
N LYS A 10 -12.06 14.66 0.95
CA LYS A 10 -11.90 13.27 0.50
C LYS A 10 -12.28 13.03 -0.96
N ILE A 11 -13.30 13.76 -1.45
CA ILE A 11 -13.72 13.71 -2.85
C ILE A 11 -12.69 14.45 -3.72
N ALA A 12 -12.28 15.65 -3.33
CA ALA A 12 -11.31 16.45 -4.10
C ALA A 12 -9.95 15.74 -4.21
N GLU A 13 -9.50 15.09 -3.14
CA GLU A 13 -8.27 14.28 -3.10
C GLU A 13 -8.37 13.04 -3.99
N SER A 14 -9.52 12.36 -3.98
CA SER A 14 -9.78 11.19 -4.83
C SER A 14 -9.90 11.57 -6.30
N ASP A 15 -10.56 12.68 -6.62
CA ASP A 15 -10.67 13.19 -7.99
C ASP A 15 -9.33 13.64 -8.56
N LEU A 16 -8.46 14.23 -7.74
CA LEU A 16 -7.08 14.52 -8.12
C LEU A 16 -6.32 13.22 -8.47
N THR A 17 -6.47 12.19 -7.64
CA THR A 17 -5.83 10.89 -7.86
C THR A 17 -6.37 10.21 -9.11
N ASN A 18 -7.69 10.18 -9.30
CA ASN A 18 -8.37 9.73 -10.51
C ASN A 18 -7.85 10.47 -11.75
N GLY A 19 -7.72 11.79 -11.67
CA GLY A 19 -7.19 12.61 -12.76
C GLY A 19 -5.76 12.23 -13.15
N ASN A 20 -4.91 11.89 -12.19
CA ASN A 20 -3.55 11.42 -12.46
C ASN A 20 -3.53 10.02 -13.09
N VAL A 21 -4.38 9.11 -12.64
CA VAL A 21 -4.54 7.77 -13.24
C VAL A 21 -5.08 7.87 -14.68
N VAL A 22 -6.05 8.74 -14.93
CA VAL A 22 -6.60 8.98 -16.27
C VAL A 22 -5.56 9.55 -17.23
N LYS A 23 -4.62 10.39 -16.77
CA LYS A 23 -3.50 10.89 -17.60
C LYS A 23 -2.57 9.76 -18.08
N LEU A 24 -2.53 8.63 -17.38
CA LEU A 24 -1.83 7.41 -17.83
C LEU A 24 -2.62 6.64 -18.91
N GLY A 25 -3.81 7.12 -19.28
CA GLY A 25 -4.71 6.46 -20.22
C GLY A 25 -5.63 5.43 -19.57
N ALA A 26 -5.71 5.35 -18.24
CA ALA A 26 -6.41 4.30 -17.51
C ALA A 26 -7.92 4.57 -17.30
N ILE A 27 -8.63 5.10 -18.30
CA ILE A 27 -10.09 5.33 -18.25
C ILE A 27 -10.83 4.18 -18.95
N ASN A 28 -11.72 3.50 -18.21
CA ASN A 28 -12.46 2.30 -18.67
C ASN A 28 -11.57 1.17 -19.22
N LYS A 29 -10.28 1.17 -18.89
CA LYS A 29 -9.30 0.14 -19.24
C LYS A 29 -8.17 0.12 -18.22
N LEU A 30 -7.53 -1.03 -18.08
CA LEU A 30 -6.39 -1.19 -17.20
C LEU A 30 -5.12 -0.58 -17.80
N VAL A 31 -4.32 0.02 -16.93
CA VAL A 31 -2.90 0.29 -17.17
C VAL A 31 -2.11 -0.53 -16.17
N HIS A 32 -1.17 -1.32 -16.69
CA HIS A 32 -0.24 -2.10 -15.89
C HIS A 32 1.02 -1.26 -15.65
N PHE A 33 1.44 -1.15 -14.39
CA PHE A 33 2.68 -0.47 -14.09
C PHE A 33 3.85 -1.38 -14.46
N PRO A 34 4.98 -0.82 -14.92
CA PRO A 34 6.13 -1.61 -15.34
C PRO A 34 6.61 -2.56 -14.24
N VAL A 35 6.85 -3.81 -14.63
CA VAL A 35 7.48 -4.83 -13.77
C VAL A 35 8.99 -4.69 -13.89
N GLN A 36 9.56 -3.73 -13.17
CA GLN A 36 10.99 -3.43 -13.20
C GLN A 36 11.48 -3.07 -11.79
N PRO A 37 12.80 -3.12 -11.53
CA PRO A 37 13.38 -2.61 -10.29
C PRO A 37 12.94 -1.16 -10.05
N PHE A 38 12.77 -0.80 -8.78
CA PHE A 38 12.32 0.53 -8.42
C PHE A 38 13.39 1.58 -8.71
N ASP A 39 12.98 2.63 -9.44
CA ASP A 39 13.80 3.82 -9.60
C ASP A 39 13.76 4.65 -8.31
N LEU A 40 14.75 4.44 -7.45
CA LEU A 40 14.88 5.17 -6.19
C LEU A 40 15.08 6.67 -6.40
N SER A 41 15.50 7.11 -7.59
CA SER A 41 15.67 8.54 -7.92
C SER A 41 14.38 9.21 -8.39
N ASN A 42 13.33 8.45 -8.69
CA ASN A 42 12.05 8.96 -9.22
C ASN A 42 10.84 8.34 -8.51
N GLN A 43 10.89 8.30 -7.18
CA GLN A 43 9.78 7.83 -6.35
C GLN A 43 8.65 8.87 -6.36
N THR A 44 7.44 8.43 -6.71
CA THR A 44 6.27 9.33 -6.82
C THR A 44 5.32 9.22 -5.62
N VAL A 45 5.52 8.23 -4.75
CA VAL A 45 4.68 7.94 -3.59
C VAL A 45 5.55 7.75 -2.36
N VAL A 46 5.34 8.58 -1.34
CA VAL A 46 6.00 8.45 -0.03
C VAL A 46 5.62 7.10 0.59
N ARG A 47 6.60 6.39 1.17
CA ARG A 47 6.42 5.05 1.74
C ARG A 47 5.85 4.01 0.76
N MET A 48 6.23 4.11 -0.50
CA MET A 48 5.95 3.06 -1.49
C MET A 48 6.45 1.69 -1.00
N ASN A 49 5.76 0.62 -1.40
CA ASN A 49 6.18 -0.74 -1.13
C ASN A 49 6.85 -1.36 -2.35
N GLN A 50 7.77 -2.29 -2.12
CA GLN A 50 8.37 -3.11 -3.18
C GLN A 50 7.80 -4.53 -3.24
N ASP A 51 6.76 -4.79 -2.44
CA ASP A 51 6.17 -6.10 -2.29
C ASP A 51 5.31 -6.51 -3.49
N THR A 52 4.72 -5.51 -4.15
CA THR A 52 3.69 -5.70 -5.16
C THR A 52 3.88 -4.76 -6.34
N ILE A 53 3.59 -5.25 -7.55
CA ILE A 53 3.42 -4.41 -8.73
C ILE A 53 1.96 -4.06 -8.91
N TYR A 54 1.72 -2.82 -9.34
CA TYR A 54 0.39 -2.24 -9.46
C TYR A 54 -0.20 -2.38 -10.86
N SER A 55 -1.52 -2.36 -10.93
CA SER A 55 -2.29 -1.95 -12.10
C SER A 55 -3.43 -1.06 -11.64
N ALA A 56 -3.89 -0.16 -12.50
CA ALA A 56 -4.91 0.81 -12.14
C ALA A 56 -5.91 1.04 -13.27
N ALA A 57 -7.14 1.38 -12.90
CA ALA A 57 -8.17 1.91 -13.79
C ALA A 57 -9.10 2.86 -13.02
N VAL A 58 -9.58 3.90 -13.69
CA VAL A 58 -10.79 4.64 -13.31
C VAL A 58 -11.90 4.16 -14.24
N ILE A 59 -13.01 3.67 -13.70
CA ILE A 59 -14.05 2.99 -14.47
C ILE A 59 -15.42 3.62 -14.28
N ASP A 60 -16.18 3.73 -15.36
CA ASP A 60 -17.60 4.12 -15.38
C ASP A 60 -18.48 2.90 -15.11
N VAL A 61 -19.00 2.80 -13.89
CA VAL A 61 -19.87 1.69 -13.46
C VAL A 61 -21.36 1.95 -13.74
N SER A 62 -21.74 3.05 -14.42
CA SER A 62 -23.15 3.44 -14.63
C SER A 62 -24.00 2.43 -15.40
N LYS A 63 -23.36 1.52 -16.14
CA LYS A 63 -24.02 0.40 -16.86
C LYS A 63 -23.53 -0.97 -16.39
N GLY A 64 -22.81 -1.02 -15.28
CA GLY A 64 -22.16 -2.21 -14.72
C GLY A 64 -20.73 -2.41 -15.22
N ALA A 65 -19.90 -2.97 -14.34
CA ALA A 65 -18.53 -3.36 -14.62
C ALA A 65 -18.13 -4.62 -13.85
N THR A 66 -17.20 -5.39 -14.39
CA THR A 66 -16.62 -6.57 -13.71
C THR A 66 -15.11 -6.60 -13.88
N ILE A 67 -14.41 -7.06 -12.85
CA ILE A 67 -12.98 -7.39 -12.88
C ILE A 67 -12.80 -8.89 -12.71
N THR A 68 -11.99 -9.51 -13.55
CA THR A 68 -11.58 -10.91 -13.41
C THR A 68 -10.11 -10.98 -13.06
N LEU A 69 -9.81 -11.54 -11.89
CA LEU A 69 -8.46 -11.87 -11.45
C LEU A 69 -8.15 -13.32 -11.85
N PRO A 70 -7.03 -13.58 -12.54
CA PRO A 70 -6.63 -14.94 -12.93
C PRO A 70 -6.19 -15.78 -11.72
N GLU A 71 -6.15 -17.10 -11.92
CA GLU A 71 -5.45 -18.01 -11.00
C GLU A 71 -3.98 -17.60 -10.87
N ALA A 72 -3.54 -17.35 -9.64
CA ALA A 72 -2.21 -16.85 -9.34
C ALA A 72 -1.30 -17.91 -8.71
N ASN A 73 -1.71 -19.18 -8.69
CA ASN A 73 -0.95 -20.32 -8.17
C ASN A 73 -0.38 -20.08 -6.75
N GLY A 74 -1.21 -19.57 -5.84
CA GLY A 74 -0.82 -19.25 -4.46
C GLY A 74 -0.08 -17.92 -4.28
N ARG A 75 0.17 -17.15 -5.35
CA ARG A 75 0.66 -15.78 -5.26
C ARG A 75 -0.45 -14.84 -4.80
N TYR A 76 -0.09 -13.90 -3.93
CA TYR A 76 -1.00 -12.83 -3.52
C TYR A 76 -1.33 -11.90 -4.69
N GLN A 77 -2.63 -11.77 -4.97
CA GLN A 77 -3.16 -10.77 -5.88
C GLN A 77 -4.49 -10.26 -5.34
N LEU A 78 -4.69 -8.95 -5.38
CA LEU A 78 -5.94 -8.31 -4.98
C LEU A 78 -6.37 -7.22 -5.95
N ALA A 79 -7.67 -6.94 -5.98
CA ALA A 79 -8.25 -5.72 -6.54
C ALA A 79 -8.91 -4.90 -5.41
N ASN A 80 -8.40 -3.69 -5.19
CA ASN A 80 -8.93 -2.72 -4.23
C ASN A 80 -9.87 -1.76 -4.96
N VAL A 81 -11.14 -1.71 -4.56
CA VAL A 81 -12.17 -0.86 -5.15
C VAL A 81 -12.36 0.38 -4.27
N ILE A 82 -11.93 1.53 -4.79
CA ILE A 82 -11.90 2.80 -4.07
C ILE A 82 -12.98 3.73 -4.65
N GLN A 83 -13.96 4.06 -3.81
CA GLN A 83 -15.06 4.95 -4.15
C GLN A 83 -14.59 6.40 -4.33
N ASN A 84 -15.37 7.25 -4.99
CA ASN A 84 -14.97 8.65 -5.23
C ASN A 84 -14.84 9.48 -3.95
N ASP A 85 -15.43 9.04 -2.84
CA ASP A 85 -15.28 9.64 -1.52
C ASP A 85 -14.25 8.91 -0.65
N HIS A 86 -13.40 8.08 -1.27
CA HIS A 86 -12.28 7.31 -0.70
C HIS A 86 -12.64 6.11 0.19
N TYR A 87 -13.92 5.80 0.43
CA TYR A 87 -14.22 4.55 1.12
C TYR A 87 -13.86 3.34 0.28
N ILE A 88 -13.48 2.26 0.96
CA ILE A 88 -13.13 0.99 0.35
C ILE A 88 -14.16 -0.02 0.82
N ASN A 89 -15.15 -0.26 -0.02
CA ASN A 89 -16.24 -1.17 0.29
C ASN A 89 -15.83 -2.61 -0.02
N ASP A 90 -15.08 -2.81 -1.11
CA ASP A 90 -14.69 -4.13 -1.58
C ASP A 90 -13.18 -4.22 -1.81
N VAL A 91 -12.60 -5.29 -1.28
CA VAL A 91 -11.26 -5.77 -1.63
C VAL A 91 -11.38 -7.22 -2.05
N PHE A 92 -11.18 -7.50 -3.33
CA PHE A 92 -11.24 -8.85 -3.87
C PHE A 92 -9.84 -9.46 -3.82
N VAL A 93 -9.70 -10.62 -3.18
CA VAL A 93 -8.41 -11.30 -3.01
C VAL A 93 -8.47 -12.66 -3.70
N GLY A 94 -7.48 -12.94 -4.55
CA GLY A 94 -7.41 -14.18 -5.30
C GLY A 94 -8.31 -14.22 -6.55
N ALA A 95 -8.28 -15.37 -7.23
CA ALA A 95 -8.92 -15.56 -8.51
C ALA A 95 -10.45 -15.47 -8.43
N GLY A 96 -11.07 -14.98 -9.50
CA GLY A 96 -12.52 -14.87 -9.60
C GLY A 96 -12.96 -13.70 -10.48
N THR A 97 -14.24 -13.69 -10.82
CA THR A 97 -14.90 -12.57 -11.49
C THR A 97 -15.78 -11.85 -10.49
N TYR A 98 -15.52 -10.56 -10.31
CA TYR A 98 -16.15 -9.74 -9.30
C TYR A 98 -16.88 -8.57 -9.95
N GLU A 99 -18.10 -8.30 -9.50
CA GLU A 99 -18.86 -7.13 -9.89
C GLU A 99 -18.33 -5.90 -9.16
N ILE A 100 -18.20 -4.77 -9.87
CA ILE A 100 -17.78 -3.50 -9.28
C ILE A 100 -18.93 -2.52 -9.34
N LYS A 101 -19.26 -1.93 -8.20
CA LYS A 101 -20.35 -0.96 -8.03
C LYS A 101 -19.84 0.33 -7.42
N SER A 102 -20.62 1.38 -7.65
CA SER A 102 -20.50 2.64 -6.92
C SER A 102 -21.58 2.69 -5.86
N ASP A 103 -21.19 3.06 -4.65
CA ASP A 103 -22.11 3.32 -3.54
C ASP A 103 -22.21 4.82 -3.24
N THR A 104 -21.97 5.65 -4.26
CA THR A 104 -22.08 7.11 -4.20
C THR A 104 -22.83 7.64 -5.42
N ASP A 105 -23.09 8.94 -5.44
CA ASP A 105 -23.66 9.62 -6.60
C ASP A 105 -22.70 9.69 -7.81
N SER A 106 -21.47 9.21 -7.67
CA SER A 106 -20.49 9.15 -8.77
C SER A 106 -20.64 7.86 -9.56
N ASP A 107 -20.64 7.97 -10.88
CA ASP A 107 -20.51 6.80 -11.77
C ASP A 107 -19.08 6.25 -11.82
N PHE A 108 -18.10 6.97 -11.27
CA PHE A 108 -16.69 6.60 -11.34
C PHE A 108 -16.16 6.01 -10.05
N VAL A 109 -15.44 4.90 -10.20
CA VAL A 109 -14.73 4.18 -9.14
C VAL A 109 -13.30 3.94 -9.61
N GLN A 110 -12.33 3.99 -8.70
CA GLN A 110 -10.95 3.60 -8.99
C GLN A 110 -10.71 2.15 -8.56
N VAL A 111 -10.08 1.36 -9.42
CA VAL A 111 -9.64 0.01 -9.12
C VAL A 111 -8.12 -0.02 -9.12
N ASN A 112 -7.54 -0.39 -7.98
CA ASN A 112 -6.10 -0.59 -7.83
C ASN A 112 -5.82 -2.06 -7.59
N ILE A 113 -5.05 -2.68 -8.46
CA ILE A 113 -4.67 -4.09 -8.37
C ILE A 113 -3.25 -4.18 -7.86
N ARG A 114 -2.99 -5.08 -6.91
CA ARG A 114 -1.64 -5.38 -6.41
C ARG A 114 -1.34 -6.85 -6.68
N THR A 115 -0.21 -7.12 -7.33
CA THR A 115 0.29 -8.48 -7.57
C THR A 115 1.65 -8.62 -6.87
N ALA A 116 1.77 -9.56 -5.93
CA ALA A 116 3.05 -9.79 -5.25
C ALA A 116 4.15 -10.18 -6.22
N ILE A 117 5.38 -9.74 -5.96
CA ILE A 117 6.54 -9.99 -6.82
C ILE A 117 7.76 -10.36 -5.99
N ASP A 118 8.60 -11.25 -6.53
CA ASP A 118 9.99 -11.36 -6.16
C ASP A 118 10.87 -10.56 -7.13
N LEU A 119 11.33 -9.38 -6.69
CA LEU A 119 12.19 -8.53 -7.51
C LEU A 119 13.61 -9.07 -7.67
N THR A 120 13.99 -10.09 -6.90
CA THR A 120 15.32 -10.71 -6.97
C THR A 120 15.39 -11.86 -7.98
N ASP A 121 14.24 -12.35 -8.46
CA ASP A 121 14.13 -13.39 -9.48
C ASP A 121 13.61 -12.80 -10.81
N PRO A 122 14.47 -12.62 -11.83
CA PRO A 122 14.03 -12.16 -13.15
C PRO A 122 12.97 -13.05 -13.81
N ALA A 123 12.93 -14.35 -13.51
CA ALA A 123 11.89 -15.24 -14.01
C ALA A 123 10.53 -14.96 -13.35
N ASP A 124 10.53 -14.40 -12.14
CA ASP A 124 9.31 -13.98 -11.45
C ASP A 124 8.68 -12.75 -12.10
N ALA A 125 9.51 -11.80 -12.54
CA ALA A 125 9.04 -10.63 -13.28
C ALA A 125 8.18 -11.02 -14.50
N ALA A 126 8.63 -12.01 -15.28
CA ALA A 126 7.87 -12.52 -16.43
C ALA A 126 6.53 -13.15 -16.02
N LYS A 127 6.48 -13.87 -14.89
CA LYS A 127 5.21 -14.43 -14.35
C LYS A 127 4.24 -13.33 -13.93
N VAL A 128 4.75 -12.26 -13.30
CA VAL A 128 3.93 -11.11 -12.89
C VAL A 128 3.40 -10.36 -14.11
N VAL A 129 4.20 -10.17 -15.17
CA VAL A 129 3.74 -9.60 -16.45
C VAL A 129 2.61 -10.46 -17.05
N ALA A 130 2.78 -11.79 -17.07
CA ALA A 130 1.75 -12.69 -17.58
C ALA A 130 0.44 -12.60 -16.76
N LEU A 131 0.54 -12.51 -15.43
CA LEU A 131 -0.61 -12.31 -14.56
C LEU A 131 -1.29 -10.96 -14.81
N GLN A 132 -0.52 -9.88 -14.96
CA GLN A 132 -1.07 -8.56 -15.30
C GLN A 132 -1.90 -8.63 -16.60
N GLN A 133 -1.34 -9.23 -17.65
CA GLN A 133 -1.99 -9.37 -18.96
C GLN A 133 -3.23 -10.28 -18.93
N ALA A 134 -3.31 -11.21 -17.98
CA ALA A 134 -4.44 -12.12 -17.83
C ALA A 134 -5.62 -11.51 -17.04
N ILE A 135 -5.42 -10.37 -16.36
CA ILE A 135 -6.52 -9.64 -15.71
C ILE A 135 -7.46 -9.10 -16.78
N LYS A 136 -8.77 -9.34 -16.62
CA LYS A 136 -9.79 -8.81 -17.53
C LYS A 136 -10.66 -7.80 -16.83
N LEU A 137 -10.77 -6.61 -17.42
CA LEU A 137 -11.69 -5.57 -16.99
C LEU A 137 -12.76 -5.40 -18.07
N GLU A 138 -14.02 -5.60 -17.72
CA GLU A 138 -15.17 -5.37 -18.60
C GLU A 138 -15.99 -4.20 -18.05
N VAL A 139 -16.09 -3.13 -18.83
CA VAL A 139 -16.84 -1.92 -18.46
C VAL A 139 -17.93 -1.70 -19.52
N LYS A 140 -19.20 -1.70 -19.11
CA LYS A 140 -20.34 -1.47 -20.02
C LYS A 140 -20.63 0.03 -20.20
N GLY A 141 -20.15 0.84 -19.26
CA GLY A 141 -20.15 2.31 -19.33
C GLY A 141 -19.14 2.84 -20.35
N ASN A 142 -19.31 4.10 -20.74
CA ASN A 142 -18.42 4.78 -21.68
C ASN A 142 -18.22 6.27 -21.36
N LYS A 143 -18.64 6.72 -20.18
CA LYS A 143 -18.36 8.07 -19.70
C LYS A 143 -16.85 8.24 -19.51
N VAL A 144 -16.39 9.47 -19.70
CA VAL A 144 -14.98 9.85 -19.50
C VAL A 144 -14.89 10.71 -18.25
N PHE A 145 -14.04 10.30 -17.31
CA PHE A 145 -13.80 11.07 -16.10
C PHE A 145 -13.11 12.40 -16.46
N LYS A 146 -13.65 13.50 -15.93
CA LYS A 146 -13.07 14.83 -16.06
C LYS A 146 -12.79 15.36 -14.66
N GLN A 147 -11.51 15.49 -14.32
CA GLN A 147 -11.10 16.02 -13.02
C GLN A 147 -11.70 17.42 -12.81
N PRO A 148 -12.50 17.64 -11.74
CA PRO A 148 -13.02 18.95 -11.43
C PRO A 148 -11.91 19.97 -11.09
N ASN A 149 -12.15 21.24 -11.42
CA ASN A 149 -11.17 22.32 -11.22
C ASN A 149 -11.19 22.83 -9.77
N TYR A 150 -10.55 22.12 -8.85
CA TYR A 150 -10.44 22.46 -7.42
C TYR A 150 -9.41 23.53 -7.09
N ASN A 151 -9.57 24.17 -5.92
CA ASN A 151 -8.55 25.01 -5.33
C ASN A 151 -7.42 24.14 -4.75
N MET A 152 -6.34 24.04 -5.51
CA MET A 152 -5.20 23.20 -5.17
C MET A 152 -4.45 23.68 -3.93
N ASP A 153 -4.37 24.99 -3.69
CA ASP A 153 -3.73 25.52 -2.47
C ASP A 153 -4.50 25.10 -1.22
N GLN A 154 -5.84 25.14 -1.27
CA GLN A 154 -6.69 24.69 -0.17
C GLN A 154 -6.59 23.17 0.03
N LEU A 155 -6.58 22.40 -1.06
CA LEU A 155 -6.42 20.94 -1.03
C LEU A 155 -5.10 20.55 -0.36
N VAL A 156 -3.98 21.12 -0.81
CA VAL A 156 -2.65 20.82 -0.27
C VAL A 156 -2.54 21.23 1.20
N LYS A 157 -3.06 22.41 1.57
CA LYS A 157 -3.08 22.85 2.97
C LYS A 157 -3.85 21.89 3.87
N LEU A 158 -5.00 21.40 3.43
CA LEU A 158 -5.78 20.42 4.19
C LEU A 158 -5.08 19.06 4.25
N ARG A 159 -4.52 18.58 3.14
CA ARG A 159 -3.74 17.32 3.11
C ARG A 159 -2.62 17.36 4.12
N LEU A 160 -1.80 18.42 4.13
CA LEU A 160 -0.68 18.56 5.06
C LEU A 160 -1.16 18.57 6.53
N LYS A 161 -2.23 19.33 6.82
CA LYS A 161 -2.80 19.38 8.18
C LYS A 161 -3.25 17.99 8.64
N LEU A 162 -4.04 17.29 7.83
CA LEU A 162 -4.62 15.99 8.16
C LEU A 162 -3.54 14.90 8.20
N ALA A 163 -2.58 14.91 7.27
CA ALA A 163 -1.47 13.96 7.28
C ALA A 163 -0.60 14.11 8.54
N ASN A 164 -0.31 15.34 8.99
CA ASN A 164 0.43 15.57 10.23
C ASN A 164 -0.33 15.08 11.46
N GLU A 165 -1.64 15.27 11.50
CA GLU A 165 -2.49 14.72 12.56
C GLU A 165 -2.46 13.18 12.55
N ALA A 166 -2.57 12.56 11.37
CA ALA A 166 -2.46 11.11 11.23
C ALA A 166 -1.10 10.57 11.71
N ILE A 167 0.00 11.26 11.39
CA ILE A 167 1.35 10.92 11.83
C ILE A 167 1.45 11.00 13.36
N ALA A 168 0.85 12.03 13.98
CA ALA A 168 0.87 12.21 15.42
C ALA A 168 0.12 11.12 16.20
N LEU A 169 -0.84 10.41 15.56
CA LEU A 169 -1.50 9.25 16.16
C LEU A 169 -0.57 8.03 16.29
N GLY A 170 0.54 7.99 15.53
CA GLY A 170 1.51 6.89 15.55
C GLY A 170 0.97 5.55 15.04
N SER A 171 -0.25 5.51 14.48
CA SER A 171 -0.89 4.31 13.98
C SER A 171 -1.82 4.62 12.82
N GLN A 172 -1.83 3.76 11.80
CA GLN A 172 -2.76 3.81 10.67
C GLN A 172 -3.98 2.89 10.86
N LYS A 173 -4.14 2.30 12.05
CA LYS A 173 -5.22 1.37 12.37
C LYS A 173 -6.58 2.07 12.25
N ASN A 174 -7.56 1.38 11.69
CA ASN A 174 -8.93 1.82 11.49
C ASN A 174 -9.05 3.11 10.65
N MET A 175 -8.06 3.46 9.83
CA MET A 175 -8.14 4.61 8.94
C MET A 175 -8.81 4.32 7.60
N GLN A 176 -9.05 3.04 7.26
CA GLN A 176 -9.59 2.64 5.96
C GLN A 176 -10.60 1.50 6.12
N GLY A 177 -11.64 1.52 5.29
CA GLY A 177 -12.71 0.53 5.32
C GLY A 177 -13.97 1.01 4.63
N SER A 178 -15.03 0.23 4.78
CA SER A 178 -16.34 0.52 4.18
C SER A 178 -17.08 1.62 4.95
N ARG A 179 -17.96 2.32 4.26
CA ARG A 179 -18.80 3.36 4.87
C ARG A 179 -19.59 2.84 6.08
N GLY A 180 -19.61 3.60 7.17
CA GLY A 180 -20.28 3.23 8.41
C GLY A 180 -19.59 2.12 9.23
N LYS A 181 -18.43 1.63 8.79
CA LYS A 181 -17.58 0.68 9.55
C LYS A 181 -16.30 1.30 10.07
N VAL A 182 -15.95 2.48 9.58
CA VAL A 182 -14.78 3.27 9.97
C VAL A 182 -15.23 4.65 10.49
N ASP A 183 -14.53 5.15 11.51
CA ASP A 183 -14.70 6.51 12.00
C ASP A 183 -14.41 7.53 10.90
N GLU A 184 -15.29 8.51 10.71
CA GLU A 184 -15.18 9.43 9.57
C GLU A 184 -13.93 10.31 9.63
N HIS A 185 -13.49 10.67 10.85
CA HIS A 185 -12.29 11.48 11.01
C HIS A 185 -11.04 10.66 10.75
N LEU A 186 -10.94 9.45 11.32
CA LEU A 186 -9.84 8.52 11.00
C LEU A 186 -9.78 8.19 9.50
N HIS A 187 -10.92 8.03 8.84
CA HIS A 187 -10.99 7.86 7.38
C HIS A 187 -10.41 9.06 6.63
N LEU A 188 -10.75 10.27 7.06
CA LEU A 188 -10.23 11.51 6.48
C LEU A 188 -8.71 11.63 6.64
N LEU A 189 -8.19 11.25 7.81
CA LEU A 189 -6.75 11.18 8.10
C LEU A 189 -6.07 10.16 7.19
N GLY A 190 -6.66 8.97 7.03
CA GLY A 190 -6.20 7.94 6.09
C GLY A 190 -6.14 8.43 4.65
N THR A 191 -7.17 9.16 4.21
CA THR A 191 -7.23 9.76 2.87
C THR A 191 -6.05 10.71 2.62
N ALA A 192 -5.66 11.48 3.64
CA ALA A 192 -4.58 12.45 3.53
C ALA A 192 -3.17 11.85 3.65
N VAL A 193 -2.98 10.88 4.57
CA VAL A 193 -1.66 10.32 4.88
C VAL A 193 -1.25 9.19 3.93
N GLY A 194 -2.21 8.51 3.32
CA GLY A 194 -1.95 7.35 2.47
C GLY A 194 -3.16 7.00 1.61
N TRP A 195 -3.35 7.73 0.52
CA TRP A 195 -4.43 7.45 -0.41
C TRP A 195 -4.29 6.04 -1.00
N GLY A 196 -5.29 5.19 -0.77
CA GLY A 196 -5.33 3.83 -1.29
C GLY A 196 -4.64 2.79 -0.40
N LEU A 197 -4.34 3.15 0.85
CA LEU A 197 -4.13 2.18 1.94
C LEU A 197 -5.29 1.18 1.96
N LEU A 198 -4.99 -0.08 2.29
CA LEU A 198 -6.03 -1.10 2.37
C LEU A 198 -6.75 -1.03 3.72
N PRO A 199 -8.01 -1.48 3.80
CA PRO A 199 -8.66 -1.77 5.07
C PRO A 199 -7.82 -2.73 5.90
N ASP A 200 -7.95 -2.58 7.21
CA ASP A 200 -7.21 -3.32 8.21
C ASP A 200 -7.27 -4.85 8.05
N ALA A 201 -8.40 -5.39 7.60
CA ALA A 201 -8.57 -6.82 7.34
C ALA A 201 -7.71 -7.33 6.17
N ASN A 202 -7.30 -6.45 5.26
CA ASN A 202 -6.53 -6.78 4.07
C ASN A 202 -5.06 -6.38 4.19
N ALA A 203 -4.74 -5.30 4.90
CA ALA A 203 -3.37 -5.03 5.30
C ALA A 203 -3.25 -4.21 6.59
N ARG A 204 -2.22 -4.53 7.37
CA ARG A 204 -1.80 -3.79 8.56
C ARG A 204 -0.38 -3.26 8.40
N TYR A 205 -0.16 -2.05 8.89
CA TYR A 205 1.07 -1.30 8.76
C TYR A 205 1.59 -0.96 10.16
N LEU A 206 2.63 -1.68 10.60
CA LEU A 206 3.28 -1.43 11.89
C LEU A 206 4.53 -0.58 11.63
N ALA A 207 4.45 0.71 11.94
CA ALA A 207 5.58 1.61 11.82
C ALA A 207 6.52 1.45 13.01
N TYR A 208 7.81 1.64 12.75
CA TYR A 208 8.85 1.71 13.77
C TYR A 208 9.76 2.90 13.50
N VAL A 209 10.04 3.66 14.54
CA VAL A 209 11.05 4.72 14.55
C VAL A 209 11.95 4.43 15.76
N PRO A 210 13.28 4.36 15.60
CA PRO A 210 14.18 4.15 16.73
C PRO A 210 14.15 5.33 17.71
N GLU A 211 14.22 5.04 19.00
CA GLU A 211 14.39 6.07 20.05
C GLU A 211 15.79 6.69 20.01
N ASP A 212 16.80 5.89 19.67
CA ASP A 212 18.19 6.30 19.43
C ASP A 212 18.61 5.82 18.04
N ASP A 213 18.94 6.76 17.14
CA ASP A 213 19.44 6.49 15.79
C ASP A 213 20.96 6.72 15.64
N THR A 214 21.70 6.92 16.75
CA THR A 214 23.13 7.26 16.73
C THR A 214 24.09 6.06 16.64
N GLY A 215 23.59 4.85 16.90
CA GLY A 215 24.35 3.61 16.72
C GLY A 215 24.59 3.26 15.26
N SER A 216 25.69 2.56 15.03
CA SER A 216 26.04 2.02 13.71
C SER A 216 25.48 0.61 13.50
N CYS A 217 25.12 -0.12 14.56
CA CYS A 217 24.47 -1.43 14.46
C CYS A 217 23.33 -1.60 15.47
N TYR A 218 22.22 -2.14 14.99
CA TYR A 218 21.10 -2.57 15.81
C TYR A 218 20.69 -3.98 15.45
N GLN A 219 20.16 -4.71 16.43
CA GLN A 219 19.67 -6.07 16.24
C GLN A 219 18.40 -6.33 17.02
N THR A 220 17.60 -7.26 16.52
CA THR A 220 16.45 -7.82 17.24
C THR A 220 16.05 -9.17 16.66
N ASN A 221 15.19 -9.89 17.38
CA ASN A 221 14.57 -11.11 16.91
C ASN A 221 13.06 -10.88 16.74
N TYR A 222 12.55 -11.17 15.55
CA TYR A 222 11.14 -11.06 15.22
C TYR A 222 10.46 -12.42 15.21
N LYS A 223 9.28 -12.50 15.82
CA LYS A 223 8.32 -13.56 15.48
C LYS A 223 7.65 -13.19 14.16
N VAL A 224 7.35 -14.18 13.33
CA VAL A 224 6.53 -13.94 12.12
C VAL A 224 5.15 -13.42 12.56
N PRO A 225 4.68 -12.28 12.04
CA PRO A 225 3.35 -11.80 12.38
C PRO A 225 2.28 -12.73 11.79
N PRO A 226 1.11 -12.86 12.43
CA PRO A 226 0.09 -13.80 12.00
C PRO A 226 -0.70 -13.26 10.79
N PHE A 227 -0.75 -14.04 9.70
CA PHE A 227 -1.50 -13.74 8.49
C PHE A 227 -2.17 -15.00 7.90
N ASN A 228 -3.12 -14.79 7.00
CA ASN A 228 -3.79 -15.84 6.21
C ASN A 228 -3.13 -15.96 4.83
N PRO A 229 -2.83 -17.18 4.34
CA PRO A 229 -2.46 -17.36 2.94
C PRO A 229 -3.58 -16.91 1.99
N PRO A 230 -3.26 -16.36 0.80
CA PRO A 230 -1.92 -16.17 0.23
C PRO A 230 -1.22 -14.88 0.68
N GLY A 231 -1.74 -14.19 1.70
CA GLY A 231 -1.09 -13.04 2.32
C GLY A 231 0.33 -13.35 2.81
N PHE A 232 1.04 -12.29 3.18
CA PHE A 232 2.46 -12.35 3.54
C PHE A 232 2.83 -11.11 4.35
N PHE A 233 4.08 -11.03 4.80
CA PHE A 233 4.59 -9.82 5.44
C PHE A 233 5.93 -9.37 4.84
N SER A 234 6.26 -8.11 5.08
CA SER A 234 7.54 -7.52 4.75
C SER A 234 7.93 -6.44 5.76
N ILE A 235 9.21 -6.08 5.79
CA ILE A 235 9.75 -4.89 6.45
C ILE A 235 10.40 -4.05 5.36
N THR A 236 10.03 -2.79 5.22
CA THR A 236 10.69 -1.85 4.29
C THR A 236 11.24 -0.65 5.05
N MET A 237 12.50 -0.32 4.81
CA MET A 237 13.22 0.79 5.42
C MET A 237 13.04 2.07 4.62
N TYR A 238 13.00 3.20 5.33
CA TYR A 238 12.84 4.54 4.80
C TYR A 238 13.79 5.52 5.47
N ASP A 239 14.12 6.60 4.77
CA ASP A 239 14.78 7.78 5.34
C ASP A 239 13.80 8.60 6.20
N ALA A 240 14.29 9.72 6.77
CA ALA A 240 13.53 10.58 7.66
C ALA A 240 12.26 11.16 6.98
N GLU A 241 12.33 11.36 5.66
CA GLU A 241 11.26 11.87 4.82
C GLU A 241 10.28 10.78 4.34
N GLY A 242 10.59 9.50 4.58
CA GLY A 242 9.74 8.36 4.23
C GLY A 242 10.01 7.77 2.84
N TRP A 243 11.14 8.10 2.21
CA TRP A 243 11.56 7.55 0.92
C TRP A 243 12.49 6.34 1.10
N MET A 244 12.44 5.41 0.15
CA MET A 244 13.39 4.31 0.14
C MET A 244 14.75 4.83 -0.31
N PHE A 245 15.81 4.47 0.41
CA PHE A 245 17.17 4.96 0.13
C PHE A 245 18.11 3.86 -0.39
N SER A 246 17.63 2.62 -0.50
CA SER A 246 18.42 1.48 -0.97
C SER A 246 17.54 0.39 -1.56
N GLU A 247 18.04 -0.32 -2.58
CA GLU A 247 17.39 -1.53 -3.09
C GLU A 247 17.42 -2.68 -2.08
N LYS A 248 18.34 -2.61 -1.11
CA LYS A 248 18.45 -3.56 0.00
C LYS A 248 17.59 -3.17 1.21
N ALA A 249 16.79 -2.11 1.11
CA ALA A 249 15.94 -1.59 2.17
C ALA A 249 14.68 -2.45 2.42
N ILE A 250 14.71 -3.76 2.15
CA ILE A 250 13.54 -4.63 2.27
C ILE A 250 13.89 -6.03 2.77
N LEU A 251 13.08 -6.53 3.70
CA LEU A 251 12.98 -7.94 4.05
C LEU A 251 11.59 -8.45 3.73
N ASN A 252 11.50 -9.62 3.10
CA ASN A 252 10.25 -10.34 2.85
C ASN A 252 10.54 -11.84 2.73
N LYS A 253 9.50 -12.62 2.43
CA LYS A 253 9.61 -14.09 2.32
C LYS A 253 10.68 -14.60 1.34
N ASN A 254 11.15 -13.78 0.40
CA ASN A 254 12.11 -14.19 -0.62
C ASN A 254 13.57 -14.05 -0.16
N ASN A 255 13.83 -13.23 0.87
CA ASN A 255 15.19 -12.94 1.33
C ASN A 255 15.39 -13.05 2.85
N ILE A 256 14.36 -13.42 3.61
CA ILE A 256 14.48 -13.72 5.04
C ILE A 256 15.03 -15.14 5.24
N THR A 257 16.12 -15.22 6.01
CA THR A 257 16.60 -16.46 6.61
C THR A 257 15.95 -16.64 7.98
N PHE A 258 15.15 -17.70 8.13
CA PHE A 258 14.47 -18.04 9.37
C PHE A 258 15.35 -18.88 10.31
N ASN A 259 15.08 -18.76 11.60
CA ASN A 259 15.60 -19.63 12.65
C ASN A 259 14.77 -20.94 12.70
N GLU A 260 15.28 -21.94 13.42
CA GLU A 260 14.62 -23.25 13.54
C GLU A 260 13.22 -23.19 14.17
N ASP A 261 12.98 -22.20 15.05
CA ASP A 261 11.69 -21.96 15.70
C ASP A 261 10.71 -21.13 14.85
N GLY A 262 11.10 -20.77 13.62
CA GLY A 262 10.31 -19.94 12.71
C GLY A 262 10.38 -18.43 12.99
N SER A 263 11.13 -17.99 14.01
CA SER A 263 11.49 -16.57 14.16
C SER A 263 12.55 -16.16 13.13
N PHE A 264 12.93 -14.89 13.10
CA PHE A 264 14.10 -14.44 12.33
C PHE A 264 14.84 -13.33 13.07
N ASP A 265 16.18 -13.43 13.07
CA ASP A 265 17.04 -12.36 13.55
C ASP A 265 17.17 -11.30 12.46
N ALA A 266 16.99 -10.03 12.79
CA ALA A 266 17.20 -8.92 11.88
C ALA A 266 18.29 -8.01 12.42
N SER A 267 19.17 -7.58 11.52
CA SER A 267 20.24 -6.63 11.81
C SER A 267 20.01 -5.37 11.00
N PHE A 268 20.46 -4.23 11.53
CA PHE A 268 20.29 -2.92 10.91
C PHE A 268 21.61 -2.16 10.98
N GLY A 269 22.19 -1.87 9.81
CA GLY A 269 23.44 -1.11 9.67
C GLY A 269 24.70 -1.96 9.60
N GLU A 270 25.76 -1.46 10.23
CA GLU A 270 27.11 -2.02 10.23
C GLU A 270 27.23 -3.13 11.28
N CYS A 271 26.50 -4.23 11.12
CA CYS A 271 26.50 -5.35 12.08
C CYS A 271 27.54 -6.45 11.80
N GLY A 272 28.39 -6.27 10.79
CA GLY A 272 29.45 -7.21 10.42
C GLY A 272 29.00 -8.32 9.46
N GLU A 273 29.94 -9.13 9.00
CA GLU A 273 29.72 -10.11 7.91
C GLU A 273 28.77 -11.26 8.28
N ASN A 274 28.67 -11.58 9.57
CA ASN A 274 27.80 -12.66 10.06
C ASN A 274 26.38 -12.19 10.39
N ALA A 275 26.05 -10.93 10.10
CA ALA A 275 24.73 -10.36 10.38
C ALA A 275 23.66 -10.99 9.47
N LYS A 276 22.73 -11.72 10.07
CA LYS A 276 21.55 -12.25 9.36
C LYS A 276 20.57 -11.13 9.02
N ASN A 277 19.90 -11.27 7.88
CA ASN A 277 18.83 -10.39 7.41
C ASN A 277 19.16 -8.90 7.60
N ASN A 278 20.38 -8.51 7.19
CA ASN A 278 20.91 -7.18 7.50
C ASN A 278 20.35 -6.11 6.56
N LEU A 279 19.64 -5.14 7.12
CA LEU A 279 19.06 -4.01 6.43
C LEU A 279 19.97 -2.78 6.53
N PRO A 280 20.16 -1.99 5.46
CA PRO A 280 20.90 -0.74 5.55
C PRO A 280 20.14 0.28 6.40
N ILE A 281 20.86 1.19 7.06
CA ILE A 281 20.29 2.33 7.78
C ILE A 281 20.91 3.63 7.29
N ILE A 282 20.20 4.73 7.53
CA ILE A 282 20.64 6.11 7.32
C ILE A 282 20.17 6.93 8.53
N LYS A 283 20.70 8.15 8.73
CA LYS A 283 20.20 9.05 9.78
C LYS A 283 18.69 9.25 9.65
N GLY A 284 17.96 9.17 10.76
CA GLY A 284 16.50 9.25 10.78
C GLY A 284 15.78 8.03 10.16
N TRP A 285 16.48 6.90 10.03
CA TRP A 285 15.87 5.69 9.49
C TRP A 285 14.63 5.28 10.27
N ASN A 286 13.68 4.72 9.55
CA ASN A 286 12.48 4.12 10.11
C ASN A 286 12.05 2.99 9.19
N PHE A 287 11.11 2.16 9.64
CA PHE A 287 10.53 1.14 8.78
C PHE A 287 9.04 0.99 8.95
N VAL A 288 8.42 0.34 7.97
CA VAL A 288 7.07 -0.17 8.07
C VAL A 288 7.11 -1.68 7.87
N MET A 289 6.62 -2.42 8.86
CA MET A 289 6.25 -3.83 8.69
C MET A 289 4.84 -3.89 8.10
N ARG A 290 4.71 -4.45 6.91
CA ARG A 290 3.42 -4.66 6.24
C ARG A 290 2.98 -6.09 6.43
N ILE A 291 1.74 -6.31 6.85
CA ILE A 291 1.14 -7.62 6.93
C ILE A 291 -0.08 -7.63 6.03
N TYR A 292 -0.07 -8.41 4.96
CA TYR A 292 -1.19 -8.61 4.04
C TYR A 292 -2.04 -9.81 4.49
N GLU A 293 -3.36 -9.65 4.46
CA GLU A 293 -4.34 -10.58 5.03
C GLU A 293 -4.05 -10.97 6.49
N PRO A 294 -3.88 -9.99 7.41
CA PRO A 294 -3.56 -10.28 8.81
C PRO A 294 -4.66 -11.09 9.50
N LYS A 295 -4.28 -12.00 10.39
CA LYS A 295 -5.20 -12.60 11.37
C LYS A 295 -5.41 -11.61 12.50
N LEU A 296 -6.44 -10.77 12.37
CA LEU A 296 -6.63 -9.58 13.18
C LEU A 296 -6.60 -9.86 14.69
N ASP A 297 -7.33 -10.87 15.14
CA ASP A 297 -7.39 -11.31 16.55
C ASP A 297 -6.01 -11.64 17.13
N GLN A 298 -5.17 -12.33 16.36
CA GLN A 298 -3.81 -12.70 16.75
C GLN A 298 -2.84 -11.52 16.61
N LEU A 299 -3.07 -10.64 15.63
CA LEU A 299 -2.22 -9.47 15.39
C LEU A 299 -2.41 -8.39 16.46
N GLU A 300 -3.58 -8.27 17.09
CA GLU A 300 -3.82 -7.28 18.17
C GLU A 300 -2.83 -7.43 19.34
N VAL A 301 -2.44 -8.66 19.65
CA VAL A 301 -1.47 -8.97 20.72
C VAL A 301 -0.03 -9.01 20.22
N TYR A 302 0.19 -8.97 18.90
CA TYR A 302 1.52 -8.90 18.32
C TYR A 302 2.12 -7.51 18.57
N LYS A 303 3.34 -7.48 19.11
CA LYS A 303 4.11 -6.25 19.30
C LYS A 303 5.40 -6.37 18.51
N LEU A 304 5.79 -5.28 17.86
CA LEU A 304 7.14 -5.19 17.34
C LEU A 304 8.11 -5.34 18.52
N PRO A 305 9.11 -6.22 18.42
CA PRO A 305 10.14 -6.35 19.45
C PRO A 305 10.94 -5.05 19.53
N THR A 306 11.54 -4.80 20.68
CA THR A 306 12.50 -3.70 20.84
C THR A 306 13.73 -3.97 19.99
N VAL A 307 14.11 -2.99 19.17
CA VAL A 307 15.38 -3.03 18.44
C VAL A 307 16.47 -2.48 19.34
N VAL A 308 17.52 -3.27 19.56
CA VAL A 308 18.58 -2.96 20.53
C VAL A 308 19.80 -2.44 19.78
N LYS A 309 20.30 -1.28 20.22
CA LYS A 309 21.60 -0.75 19.78
C LYS A 309 22.72 -1.64 20.31
N VAL A 310 23.53 -2.17 19.40
CA VAL A 310 24.66 -3.05 19.72
C VAL A 310 25.96 -2.24 19.81
N ARG A 311 26.12 -1.23 18.94
CA ARG A 311 27.23 -0.28 18.93
C ARG A 311 26.83 1.01 18.24
#